data_AF-A0A495QMR0-F1
#
_entry.id   AF-A0A495QMR0-F1
#
_cell.length_a   1.000
_cell.length_b   1.000
_cell.length_c   1.000
_cell.angle_alpha   90.00
_cell.angle_beta   90.00
_cell.angle_gamma   90.00
#
_symmetry.space_group_name_H-M   'P 1'
#
loop_
_entity.id
_entity.type
_entity.pdbx_description
1 polymer ?
#
loop_
_entity_poly.entity_id
_entity_poly.type
_entity_poly.pdbx_seq_one_letter_code
_entity_poly.pdbx_strand_id
1 'polypeptide(L)'
;MERVLADVAAERQAQDRMWGLQDFPDGSGPEFTERAEGAKRECAAAATRGELTWRHVLTEEFYEALAESDPEALRTELVQTAAVAVKWIQSLDLRHGTTTRQSKGGTEKLVRDRIPEIIRKSGRVPQTRIAHPDEYVHLLRAKLYEEVGEYAASGDPEELADVLEVLHALAALHGVTPAELEKRRSAKAAIRGAFSDRIVLHQP
;
A
#
# COMPACT_ATOMS: atom_id res chain seq x y z
N MET A 1 -5.59 1.80 -6.28
CA MET A 1 -4.26 2.07 -5.70
C MET A 1 -3.87 1.00 -4.68
N GLU A 2 -4.73 0.73 -3.70
CA GLU A 2 -4.48 -0.17 -2.56
C GLU A 2 -4.09 -1.60 -2.91
N ARG A 3 -4.75 -2.23 -3.90
CA ARG A 3 -4.43 -3.61 -4.30
C ARG A 3 -2.96 -3.78 -4.71
N VAL A 4 -2.47 -2.88 -5.57
CA VAL A 4 -1.08 -2.97 -6.08
C VAL A 4 -0.06 -2.74 -4.97
N LEU A 5 -0.36 -1.83 -4.02
CA LEU A 5 0.51 -1.63 -2.86
C LEU A 5 0.53 -2.85 -1.93
N ALA A 6 -0.61 -3.52 -1.75
CA ALA A 6 -0.68 -4.78 -1.00
C ALA A 6 0.10 -5.91 -1.69
N ASP A 7 0.01 -6.03 -3.01
CA ASP A 7 0.76 -7.02 -3.79
C ASP A 7 2.28 -6.78 -3.65
N VAL A 8 2.74 -5.53 -3.74
CA VAL A 8 4.15 -5.15 -3.53
C VAL A 8 4.61 -5.47 -2.11
N ALA A 9 3.79 -5.18 -1.09
CA ALA A 9 4.12 -5.48 0.30
C ALA A 9 4.20 -7.00 0.56
N ALA A 10 3.28 -7.78 -0.01
CA ALA A 10 3.28 -9.24 0.09
C ALA A 10 4.52 -9.85 -0.58
N GLU A 11 4.91 -9.33 -1.74
CA GLU A 11 6.13 -9.74 -2.43
C GLU A 11 7.37 -9.45 -1.58
N ARG A 12 7.52 -8.25 -1.01
CA ARG A 12 8.64 -7.93 -0.10
C ARG A 12 8.75 -8.90 1.08
N GLN A 13 7.62 -9.24 1.71
CA GLN A 13 7.61 -10.25 2.78
C GLN A 13 8.00 -11.65 2.29
N ALA A 14 7.63 -12.01 1.06
CA ALA A 14 8.03 -13.29 0.46
C ALA A 14 9.53 -13.35 0.19
N GLN A 15 10.11 -12.25 -0.30
CA GLN A 15 11.55 -12.11 -0.52
C GLN A 15 12.32 -12.21 0.81
N ASP A 16 11.86 -11.51 1.85
CA ASP A 16 12.48 -11.57 3.18
C ASP A 16 12.42 -12.99 3.78
N ARG A 17 11.35 -13.75 3.53
CA ARG A 17 11.27 -15.17 3.92
C ARG A 17 12.23 -16.06 3.12
N MET A 18 12.44 -15.74 1.85
CA MET A 18 13.25 -16.56 0.94
C MET A 18 14.75 -16.31 1.11
N TRP A 19 15.14 -15.04 1.33
CA TRP A 19 16.54 -14.60 1.29
C TRP A 19 17.01 -13.89 2.56
N GLY A 20 16.12 -13.72 3.56
CA GLY A 20 16.45 -13.01 4.80
C GLY A 20 16.59 -11.50 4.60
N LEU A 21 17.13 -10.81 5.62
CA LEU A 21 17.52 -9.41 5.50
C LEU A 21 18.73 -9.32 4.57
N GLN A 22 18.58 -8.61 3.45
CA GLN A 22 19.67 -8.37 2.50
C GLN A 22 20.22 -6.95 2.71
N ASP A 23 21.54 -6.85 2.73
CA ASP A 23 22.29 -5.59 2.87
C ASP A 23 23.40 -5.58 1.82
N PHE A 24 23.20 -4.84 0.74
CA PHE A 24 24.12 -4.76 -0.40
C PHE A 24 24.59 -3.31 -0.58
N PRO A 25 25.77 -3.09 -1.17
CA PRO A 25 26.18 -1.75 -1.60
C PRO A 25 25.21 -1.20 -2.66
N ASP A 26 24.98 0.11 -2.66
CA ASP A 26 24.00 0.76 -3.55
C ASP A 26 24.32 0.54 -5.03
N GLY A 27 25.59 0.61 -5.41
CA GLY A 27 26.01 0.47 -6.81
C GLY A 27 25.47 1.57 -7.73
N SER A 28 25.09 2.72 -7.17
CA SER A 28 24.76 3.95 -7.88
C SER A 28 25.93 4.93 -7.85
N GLY A 29 25.96 5.86 -8.80
CA GLY A 29 27.04 6.81 -8.94
C GLY A 29 27.08 7.51 -10.29
N PRO A 30 28.00 8.48 -10.46
CA PRO A 30 28.06 9.34 -11.62
C PRO A 30 28.37 8.60 -12.93
N GLU A 31 28.86 7.36 -12.88
CA GLU A 31 29.06 6.50 -14.05
C GLU A 31 27.77 6.21 -14.83
N PHE A 32 26.58 6.38 -14.21
CA PHE A 32 25.29 6.22 -14.87
C PHE A 32 24.74 7.50 -15.49
N THR A 33 25.39 8.66 -15.30
CA THR A 33 24.92 9.98 -15.76
C THR A 33 24.61 9.99 -17.26
N GLU A 34 25.48 9.41 -18.11
CA GLU A 34 25.24 9.37 -19.55
C GLU A 34 23.99 8.56 -19.91
N ARG A 35 23.72 7.47 -19.16
CA ARG A 35 22.53 6.64 -19.35
C ARG A 35 21.27 7.34 -18.87
N ALA A 36 21.33 8.06 -17.75
CA ALA A 36 20.22 8.88 -17.24
C ALA A 36 19.83 9.96 -18.26
N GLU A 37 20.80 10.72 -18.73
CA GLU A 37 20.62 11.73 -19.76
C GLU A 37 20.11 11.14 -21.08
N GLY A 38 20.58 9.95 -21.45
CA GLY A 38 20.07 9.19 -22.59
C GLY A 38 18.60 8.81 -22.46
N ALA A 39 18.21 8.25 -21.31
CA ALA A 39 16.85 7.84 -21.01
C ALA A 39 15.88 9.04 -20.99
N LYS A 40 16.30 10.15 -20.38
CA LYS A 40 15.57 11.43 -20.37
C LYS A 40 15.31 11.96 -21.79
N ARG A 41 16.33 11.96 -22.64
CA ARG A 41 16.17 12.35 -24.06
C ARG A 41 15.21 11.42 -24.81
N GLU A 42 15.32 10.11 -24.60
CA GLU A 42 14.43 9.13 -25.23
C GLU A 42 12.97 9.34 -24.79
N CYS A 43 12.74 9.53 -23.50
CA CYS A 43 11.42 9.78 -22.93
C CYS A 43 10.81 11.08 -23.48
N ALA A 44 11.55 12.19 -23.44
CA ALA A 44 11.11 13.48 -23.98
C ALA A 44 10.82 13.42 -25.49
N ALA A 45 11.64 12.70 -26.25
CA ALA A 45 11.43 12.53 -27.69
C ALA A 45 10.19 11.68 -27.98
N ALA A 46 9.97 10.59 -27.23
CA ALA A 46 8.76 9.78 -27.34
C ALA A 46 7.49 10.56 -26.97
N ALA A 47 7.54 11.38 -25.91
CA ALA A 47 6.45 12.26 -25.53
C ALA A 47 6.10 13.26 -26.64
N THR A 48 7.11 13.88 -27.25
CA THR A 48 6.93 14.84 -28.34
C THR A 48 6.28 14.19 -29.58
N ARG A 49 6.57 12.92 -29.86
CA ARG A 49 5.97 12.17 -30.97
C ARG A 49 4.59 11.55 -30.64
N GLY A 50 4.12 11.65 -29.40
CA GLY A 50 2.90 10.98 -28.96
C GLY A 50 3.05 9.45 -28.81
N GLU A 51 4.28 8.97 -28.71
CA GLU A 51 4.66 7.54 -28.60
C GLU A 51 5.13 7.19 -27.17
N LEU A 52 4.81 8.01 -26.18
CA LEU A 52 5.24 7.79 -24.81
C LEU A 52 4.70 6.45 -24.27
N THR A 53 5.54 5.71 -23.57
CA THR A 53 5.19 4.42 -22.99
C THR A 53 5.67 4.37 -21.55
N TRP A 54 5.09 3.48 -20.77
CA TRP A 54 5.53 3.25 -19.40
C TRP A 54 6.99 2.76 -19.29
N ARG A 55 7.51 2.06 -20.30
CA ARG A 55 8.94 1.70 -20.37
C ARG A 55 9.80 2.97 -20.37
N HIS A 56 9.44 3.98 -21.18
CA HIS A 56 10.22 5.22 -21.26
C HIS A 56 10.28 5.90 -19.89
N VAL A 57 9.13 6.05 -19.22
CA VAL A 57 9.03 6.71 -17.91
C VAL A 57 9.79 5.92 -16.84
N LEU A 58 9.59 4.60 -16.75
CA LEU A 58 10.28 3.80 -15.73
C LEU A 58 11.80 3.76 -15.93
N THR A 59 12.25 3.67 -17.18
CA THR A 59 13.69 3.66 -17.50
C THR A 59 14.36 4.99 -17.17
N GLU A 60 13.69 6.12 -17.41
CA GLU A 60 14.19 7.46 -17.03
C GLU A 60 14.44 7.54 -15.53
N GLU A 61 13.40 7.30 -14.72
CA GLU A 61 13.45 7.36 -13.25
C GLU A 61 14.50 6.39 -12.68
N PHE A 62 14.58 5.18 -13.23
CA PHE A 62 15.55 4.19 -12.77
C PHE A 62 17.00 4.64 -13.01
N TYR A 63 17.29 5.21 -14.18
CA TYR A 63 18.66 5.69 -14.45
C TYR A 63 18.98 7.00 -13.73
N GLU A 64 17.98 7.85 -13.46
CA GLU A 64 18.14 9.02 -12.59
C GLU A 64 18.53 8.59 -11.17
N ALA A 65 17.84 7.59 -10.61
CA ALA A 65 18.23 6.99 -9.33
C ALA A 65 19.65 6.40 -9.37
N LEU A 66 20.01 5.65 -10.42
CA LEU A 66 21.36 5.08 -10.53
C LEU A 66 22.46 6.13 -10.69
N ALA A 67 22.18 7.32 -11.21
CA ALA A 67 23.16 8.40 -11.33
C ALA A 67 23.45 9.10 -10.01
N GLU A 68 22.63 8.86 -8.98
CA GLU A 68 22.71 9.55 -7.70
C GLU A 68 23.73 8.90 -6.75
N SER A 69 24.56 9.74 -6.13
CA SER A 69 25.62 9.34 -5.19
C SER A 69 25.30 9.71 -3.75
N ASP A 70 24.42 10.69 -3.54
CA ASP A 70 23.96 11.08 -2.22
C ASP A 70 22.87 10.10 -1.71
N PRO A 71 23.01 9.52 -0.50
CA PRO A 71 22.05 8.53 -0.02
C PRO A 71 20.61 9.04 0.15
N GLU A 72 20.41 10.31 0.51
CA GLU A 72 19.07 10.87 0.73
C GLU A 72 18.37 11.15 -0.60
N ALA A 73 19.12 11.71 -1.55
CA ALA A 73 18.66 11.89 -2.92
C ALA A 73 18.39 10.53 -3.59
N LEU A 74 19.29 9.55 -3.44
CA LEU A 74 19.11 8.20 -3.98
C LEU A 74 17.83 7.56 -3.45
N ARG A 75 17.59 7.65 -2.13
CA ARG A 75 16.34 7.16 -1.53
C ARG A 75 15.12 7.82 -2.16
N THR A 76 15.18 9.12 -2.41
CA THR A 76 14.10 9.88 -3.03
C THR A 76 13.82 9.36 -4.44
N GLU A 77 14.85 9.22 -5.27
CA GLU A 77 14.71 8.71 -6.64
C GLU A 77 14.26 7.24 -6.71
N LEU A 78 14.71 6.39 -5.78
CA LEU A 78 14.22 5.02 -5.66
C LEU A 78 12.71 4.96 -5.33
N VAL A 79 12.22 5.90 -4.50
CA VAL A 79 10.78 6.02 -4.23
C VAL A 79 10.02 6.48 -5.48
N GLN A 80 10.57 7.41 -6.25
CA GLN A 80 9.94 7.85 -7.52
C GLN A 80 9.88 6.71 -8.54
N THR A 81 10.98 5.96 -8.70
CA THR A 81 11.06 4.74 -9.52
C THR A 81 9.98 3.73 -9.11
N ALA A 82 9.87 3.43 -7.81
CA ALA A 82 8.85 2.51 -7.30
C ALA A 82 7.42 3.02 -7.56
N ALA A 83 7.18 4.33 -7.42
CA ALA A 83 5.90 4.95 -7.69
C ALA A 83 5.50 4.81 -9.17
N VAL A 84 6.44 4.95 -10.11
CA VAL A 84 6.19 4.73 -11.55
C VAL A 84 5.90 3.27 -11.85
N ALA A 85 6.62 2.32 -11.24
CA ALA A 85 6.32 0.90 -11.38
C ALA A 85 4.91 0.56 -10.88
N VAL A 86 4.51 1.08 -9.71
CA VAL A 86 3.16 0.92 -9.16
C VAL A 86 2.10 1.52 -10.08
N LYS A 87 2.31 2.73 -10.61
CA LYS A 87 1.41 3.37 -11.58
C LYS A 87 1.28 2.54 -12.86
N TRP A 88 2.38 1.97 -13.35
CA TRP A 88 2.36 1.11 -14.53
C TRP A 88 1.54 -0.17 -14.27
N ILE A 89 1.73 -0.86 -13.14
CA ILE A 89 0.93 -2.03 -12.76
C ILE A 89 -0.56 -1.68 -12.70
N GLN A 90 -0.92 -0.57 -12.03
CA GLN A 90 -2.30 -0.09 -11.98
C GLN A 90 -2.88 0.16 -13.38
N SER A 91 -2.09 0.79 -14.26
CA SER A 91 -2.50 1.08 -15.62
C SER A 91 -2.62 -0.19 -16.47
N LEU A 92 -1.78 -1.20 -16.23
CA LEU A 92 -1.89 -2.53 -16.84
C LEU A 92 -3.19 -3.22 -16.41
N ASP A 93 -3.48 -3.25 -15.11
CA ASP A 93 -4.71 -3.82 -14.55
C ASP A 93 -5.96 -3.19 -15.17
N LEU A 94 -5.96 -1.86 -15.28
CA LEU A 94 -7.05 -1.08 -15.89
C LEU A 94 -7.22 -1.40 -17.38
N ARG A 95 -6.12 -1.43 -18.15
CA ARG A 95 -6.15 -1.62 -19.61
C ARG A 95 -6.55 -3.04 -20.01
N HIS A 96 -5.97 -4.03 -19.34
CA HIS A 96 -6.11 -5.42 -19.75
C HIS A 96 -7.32 -6.08 -19.12
N GLY A 97 -8.16 -5.33 -18.40
CA GLY A 97 -9.29 -5.85 -17.67
C GLY A 97 -8.92 -7.13 -16.93
N THR A 98 -7.68 -7.22 -16.41
CA THR A 98 -7.18 -8.43 -15.79
C THR A 98 -7.80 -8.46 -14.40
N THR A 99 -9.00 -9.04 -14.28
CA THR A 99 -9.12 -10.49 -14.19
C THR A 99 -8.20 -10.91 -13.05
N THR A 100 -8.69 -10.72 -11.80
CA THR A 100 -8.92 -11.88 -10.95
C THR A 100 -9.07 -13.04 -11.89
N ARG A 101 -8.20 -14.04 -11.87
CA ARG A 101 -8.57 -15.38 -12.32
C ARG A 101 -10.09 -15.46 -12.16
N GLN A 102 -10.86 -15.40 -13.25
CA GLN A 102 -12.31 -15.55 -13.14
C GLN A 102 -12.45 -17.03 -12.79
N SER A 103 -12.17 -17.36 -11.53
CA SER A 103 -13.09 -18.19 -10.82
C SER A 103 -14.44 -17.49 -11.03
N LYS A 104 -15.46 -18.26 -11.31
CA LYS A 104 -16.84 -17.81 -11.16
C LYS A 104 -17.12 -17.52 -9.67
N GLY A 105 -16.36 -16.62 -9.06
CA GLY A 105 -16.25 -16.35 -7.63
C GLY A 105 -15.51 -15.02 -7.45
N GLY A 106 -16.16 -14.07 -6.78
CA GLY A 106 -15.72 -12.69 -6.64
C GLY A 106 -14.44 -12.51 -5.81
N THR A 107 -14.01 -11.25 -5.65
CA THR A 107 -12.96 -10.87 -4.71
C THR A 107 -13.43 -11.14 -3.28
N GLU A 108 -12.73 -12.00 -2.55
CA GLU A 108 -13.04 -12.27 -1.15
C GLU A 108 -12.60 -11.07 -0.30
N LYS A 109 -13.54 -10.54 0.49
CA LYS A 109 -13.28 -9.48 1.47
C LYS A 109 -13.72 -9.97 2.84
N LEU A 110 -13.01 -9.54 3.88
CA LEU A 110 -13.51 -9.68 5.24
C LEU A 110 -14.70 -8.75 5.41
N VAL A 111 -15.83 -9.27 5.89
CA VAL A 111 -17.06 -8.51 6.11
C VAL A 111 -17.52 -8.70 7.54
N ARG A 112 -18.29 -7.75 8.08
CA ARG A 112 -18.94 -7.91 9.38
C ARG A 112 -19.91 -9.10 9.35
N ASP A 113 -20.07 -9.78 10.48
CA ASP A 113 -20.83 -11.03 10.60
C ASP A 113 -22.26 -10.98 10.07
N ARG A 114 -22.90 -9.80 10.14
CA ARG A 114 -24.28 -9.58 9.67
C ARG A 114 -24.41 -9.23 8.19
N ILE A 115 -23.32 -8.94 7.49
CA ILE A 115 -23.36 -8.58 6.06
C ILE A 115 -24.01 -9.70 5.21
N PRO A 116 -23.69 -11.00 5.41
CA PRO A 116 -24.38 -12.07 4.69
C PRO A 116 -25.90 -12.07 4.92
N GLU A 117 -26.37 -11.79 6.13
CA GLU A 117 -27.81 -11.70 6.43
C GLU A 117 -28.47 -10.51 5.72
N ILE A 118 -27.79 -9.36 5.72
CA ILE A 118 -28.27 -8.15 5.02
C ILE A 118 -28.37 -8.41 3.51
N ILE A 119 -27.37 -9.07 2.92
CA ILE A 119 -27.39 -9.45 1.50
C ILE A 119 -28.58 -10.38 1.19
N ARG A 120 -28.84 -11.39 2.04
CA ARG A 120 -30.01 -12.28 1.89
C ARG A 120 -31.33 -11.52 1.96
N LYS A 121 -31.46 -10.57 2.89
CA LYS A 121 -32.64 -9.70 3.00
C LYS A 121 -32.86 -8.82 1.76
N SER A 122 -31.79 -8.50 1.03
CA SER A 122 -31.88 -7.80 -0.26
C SER A 122 -32.23 -8.68 -1.46
N GLY A 123 -32.58 -9.97 -1.24
CA GLY A 123 -32.92 -10.92 -2.30
C GLY A 123 -31.71 -11.50 -3.05
N ARG A 124 -30.49 -11.23 -2.59
CA ARG A 124 -29.24 -11.74 -3.18
C ARG A 124 -28.69 -12.90 -2.36
N VAL A 125 -27.93 -13.80 -2.99
CA VAL A 125 -27.33 -14.96 -2.32
C VAL A 125 -25.84 -14.69 -2.09
N PRO A 126 -25.39 -14.45 -0.83
CA PRO A 126 -23.98 -14.26 -0.55
C PRO A 126 -23.22 -15.59 -0.61
N GLN A 127 -22.02 -15.57 -1.18
CA GLN A 127 -21.03 -16.65 -1.05
C GLN A 127 -20.10 -16.30 0.11
N THR A 128 -20.01 -17.17 1.11
CA THR A 128 -19.23 -16.93 2.34
C THR A 128 -18.46 -18.17 2.75
N ARG A 129 -17.29 -17.96 3.34
CA ARG A 129 -16.56 -18.97 4.11
C ARG A 129 -16.00 -18.34 5.38
N ILE A 130 -15.60 -19.18 6.33
CA ILE A 130 -14.88 -18.74 7.52
C ILE A 130 -13.39 -18.77 7.21
N ALA A 131 -12.68 -17.69 7.55
CA ALA A 131 -11.24 -17.60 7.36
C ALA A 131 -10.49 -18.53 8.34
N HIS A 132 -9.37 -19.11 7.89
CA HIS A 132 -8.47 -19.83 8.80
C HIS A 132 -7.82 -18.84 9.78
N PRO A 133 -7.48 -19.21 11.04
CA PRO A 133 -6.86 -18.27 12.00
C PRO A 133 -5.66 -17.49 11.45
N ASP A 134 -4.73 -18.15 10.75
CA ASP A 134 -3.56 -17.49 10.17
C ASP A 134 -3.93 -16.50 9.06
N GLU A 135 -4.93 -16.84 8.26
CA GLU A 135 -5.45 -16.00 7.18
C GLU A 135 -6.22 -14.81 7.74
N TYR A 136 -6.98 -15.00 8.82
CA TYR A 136 -7.77 -13.96 9.46
C TYR A 136 -6.92 -12.78 9.91
N VAL A 137 -5.72 -13.02 10.40
CA VAL A 137 -4.75 -11.95 10.75
C VAL A 137 -4.40 -11.10 9.53
N HIS A 138 -4.16 -11.73 8.38
CA HIS A 138 -3.83 -11.04 7.14
C HIS A 138 -5.04 -10.25 6.60
N LEU A 139 -6.22 -10.87 6.65
CA LEU A 139 -7.48 -10.24 6.22
C LEU A 139 -7.83 -9.02 7.08
N LEU A 140 -7.63 -9.06 8.40
CA LEU A 140 -7.84 -7.90 9.27
C LEU A 140 -6.87 -6.76 8.99
N ARG A 141 -5.60 -7.06 8.71
CA ARG A 141 -4.63 -6.02 8.32
C ARG A 141 -4.99 -5.40 6.97
N ALA A 142 -5.37 -6.21 5.98
CA ALA A 142 -5.86 -5.71 4.71
C ALA A 142 -7.11 -4.85 4.90
N LYS A 143 -8.04 -5.27 5.78
CA LYS A 143 -9.22 -4.51 6.14
C LYS A 143 -8.87 -3.15 6.76
N LEU A 144 -7.88 -3.08 7.66
CA LEU A 144 -7.44 -1.82 8.26
C LEU A 144 -6.98 -0.81 7.19
N TYR A 145 -6.22 -1.28 6.19
CA TYR A 145 -5.77 -0.42 5.10
C TYR A 145 -6.91 0.02 4.18
N GLU A 146 -7.89 -0.87 3.91
CA GLU A 146 -9.13 -0.55 3.18
C GLU A 146 -9.88 0.59 3.89
N GLU A 147 -10.24 0.42 5.17
CA GLU A 147 -11.05 1.42 5.90
C GLU A 147 -10.32 2.77 6.10
N VAL A 148 -9.01 2.73 6.38
CA VAL A 148 -8.20 3.96 6.47
C VAL A 148 -8.10 4.64 5.11
N GLY A 149 -8.01 3.87 4.02
CA GLY A 149 -8.02 4.37 2.66
C GLY A 149 -9.35 5.04 2.30
N GLU A 150 -10.47 4.39 2.66
CA GLU A 150 -11.82 4.92 2.49
C GLU A 150 -12.01 6.24 3.27
N TYR A 151 -11.62 6.30 4.55
CA TYR A 151 -11.62 7.54 5.32
C TYR A 151 -10.73 8.63 4.70
N ALA A 152 -9.52 8.29 4.26
CA ALA A 152 -8.61 9.26 3.67
C ALA A 152 -9.12 9.83 2.35
N ALA A 153 -9.89 9.05 1.59
CA ALA A 153 -10.47 9.45 0.31
C ALA A 153 -11.78 10.24 0.48
N SER A 154 -12.66 9.84 1.39
CA SER A 154 -14.00 10.41 1.55
C SER A 154 -14.06 11.51 2.61
N GLY A 155 -13.24 11.41 3.67
CA GLY A 155 -13.34 12.22 4.88
C GLY A 155 -14.58 11.91 5.74
N ASP A 156 -15.34 10.84 5.42
CA ASP A 156 -16.59 10.50 6.10
C ASP A 156 -16.32 9.90 7.50
N PRO A 157 -16.87 10.48 8.58
CA PRO A 157 -16.74 9.93 9.92
C PRO A 157 -17.28 8.51 10.10
N GLU A 158 -18.19 8.02 9.25
CA GLU A 158 -18.64 6.62 9.32
C GLU A 158 -17.47 5.65 9.08
N GLU A 159 -16.54 5.98 8.20
CA GLU A 159 -15.35 5.16 7.95
C GLU A 159 -14.42 5.09 9.18
N LEU A 160 -14.43 6.11 10.05
CA LEU A 160 -13.71 6.03 11.34
C LEU A 160 -14.31 4.97 12.27
N ALA A 161 -15.62 4.72 12.18
CA ALA A 161 -16.26 3.66 12.95
C ALA A 161 -15.85 2.28 12.43
N ASP A 162 -15.70 2.12 11.11
CA ASP A 162 -15.15 0.90 10.52
C ASP A 162 -13.67 0.70 10.88
N VAL A 163 -12.85 1.74 10.83
CA VAL A 163 -11.46 1.69 11.34
C VAL A 163 -11.43 1.26 12.82
N LEU A 164 -12.30 1.82 13.66
CA LEU A 164 -12.36 1.48 15.08
C LEU A 164 -12.75 0.01 15.31
N GLU A 165 -13.70 -0.52 14.54
CA GLU A 165 -14.08 -1.93 14.60
C GLU A 165 -12.90 -2.85 14.27
N VAL A 166 -12.13 -2.51 13.23
CA VAL A 166 -10.93 -3.28 12.85
C VAL A 166 -9.85 -3.19 13.93
N LEU A 167 -9.65 -2.03 14.55
CA LEU A 167 -8.69 -1.88 15.65
C LEU A 167 -9.07 -2.73 16.87
N HIS A 168 -10.36 -2.85 17.20
CA HIS A 168 -10.82 -3.75 18.27
C HIS A 168 -10.55 -5.22 17.93
N ALA A 169 -10.83 -5.65 16.70
CA ALA A 169 -10.54 -7.01 16.26
C ALA A 169 -9.04 -7.34 16.29
N LEU A 170 -8.19 -6.41 15.84
CA LEU A 170 -6.74 -6.54 15.91
C LEU A 170 -6.23 -6.57 17.36
N ALA A 171 -6.78 -5.74 18.25
CA ALA A 171 -6.43 -5.76 19.67
C ALA A 171 -6.75 -7.10 20.33
N ALA A 172 -7.90 -7.70 19.97
CA ALA A 172 -8.29 -9.01 20.46
C ALA A 172 -7.30 -10.12 20.05
N LEU A 173 -6.69 -10.04 18.86
CA LEU A 173 -5.60 -10.96 18.45
C LEU A 173 -4.36 -10.86 19.37
N HIS A 174 -4.16 -9.72 20.00
CA HIS A 174 -3.10 -9.49 20.99
C HIS A 174 -3.54 -9.76 22.43
N GLY A 175 -4.75 -10.29 22.65
CA GLY A 175 -5.32 -10.49 23.98
C GLY A 175 -5.61 -9.18 24.71
N VAL A 176 -5.83 -8.08 23.98
CA VAL A 176 -6.09 -6.74 24.52
C VAL A 176 -7.55 -6.38 24.29
N THR A 177 -8.25 -6.02 25.36
CA THR A 177 -9.63 -5.52 25.28
C THR A 177 -9.69 -4.07 24.81
N PRO A 178 -10.84 -3.59 24.27
CA PRO A 178 -11.02 -2.17 23.94
C PRO A 178 -10.70 -1.22 25.09
N ALA A 179 -11.10 -1.56 26.32
CA ALA A 179 -10.82 -0.76 27.50
C ALA A 179 -9.33 -0.68 27.83
N GLU A 180 -8.58 -1.79 27.65
CA GLU A 180 -7.14 -1.81 27.85
C GLU A 180 -6.40 -1.06 26.75
N LEU A 181 -6.85 -1.15 25.49
CA LEU A 181 -6.31 -0.37 24.39
C LEU A 181 -6.49 1.12 24.65
N GLU A 182 -7.68 1.53 25.09
CA GLU A 182 -7.97 2.92 25.47
C GLU A 182 -7.11 3.37 26.66
N LYS A 183 -6.93 2.52 27.67
CA LYS A 183 -6.01 2.81 28.79
C LYS A 183 -4.58 3.04 28.30
N ARG A 184 -4.08 2.23 27.35
CA ARG A 184 -2.76 2.40 26.74
C ARG A 184 -2.66 3.70 25.94
N ARG A 185 -3.70 4.07 25.17
CA ARG A 185 -3.78 5.34 24.43
C ARG A 185 -3.75 6.53 25.40
N SER A 186 -4.61 6.51 26.43
CA SER A 186 -4.69 7.54 27.46
C SER A 186 -3.39 7.72 28.24
N ALA A 187 -2.71 6.62 28.61
CA ALA A 187 -1.41 6.69 29.28
C ALA A 187 -0.33 7.36 28.40
N LYS A 188 -0.30 7.05 27.09
CA LYS A 188 0.59 7.73 26.14
C LYS A 188 0.25 9.22 26.03
N ALA A 189 -1.04 9.56 25.95
CA ALA A 189 -1.49 10.95 25.86
C ALA A 189 -1.11 11.77 27.11
N ALA A 190 -1.16 11.19 28.30
CA ALA A 190 -0.74 11.85 29.54
C ALA A 190 0.77 12.13 29.59
N ILE A 191 1.59 11.27 28.97
CA ILE A 191 3.06 11.40 28.98
C ILE A 191 3.56 12.26 27.81
N ARG A 192 2.99 12.07 26.62
CA ARG A 192 3.50 12.62 25.35
C ARG A 192 2.62 13.73 24.77
N GLY A 193 1.52 14.06 25.43
CA GLY A 193 0.48 14.92 24.87
C GLY A 193 -0.39 14.19 23.84
N ALA A 194 -1.39 14.91 23.33
CA ALA A 194 -2.27 14.47 22.26
C ALA A 194 -2.09 15.35 21.02
N PHE A 195 -2.79 15.04 19.94
CA PHE A 195 -2.75 15.83 18.71
C PHE A 195 -3.58 17.14 18.78
N SER A 196 -4.05 17.56 19.96
CA SER A 196 -4.87 18.77 20.17
C SER A 196 -4.16 20.06 19.76
N ASP A 197 -2.84 20.09 19.96
CA ASP A 197 -2.03 21.30 19.76
C ASP A 197 -1.58 21.45 18.30
N ARG A 198 -1.90 20.48 17.43
CA ARG A 198 -1.63 20.51 15.97
C ARG A 198 -0.16 20.76 15.61
N ILE A 199 0.75 20.30 16.44
CA ILE A 199 2.19 20.49 16.26
C ILE A 199 2.68 19.59 15.13
N VAL A 200 3.37 20.18 14.14
CA VAL A 200 4.07 19.47 13.06
C VAL A 200 5.57 19.65 13.27
N LEU A 201 6.30 18.54 13.41
CA LEU A 201 7.75 18.56 13.54
C LEU A 201 8.38 18.52 12.14
N HIS A 202 9.15 19.53 11.79
CA HIS A 202 10.07 19.48 10.66
C HIS A 202 11.40 18.90 11.13
N GLN A 203 11.85 17.82 10.50
CA GLN A 203 13.19 17.27 10.70
C GLN A 203 14.02 17.65 9.46
N PRO A 204 15.27 18.12 9.66
CA PRO A 204 16.18 18.43 8.56
C PRO A 204 16.54 17.15 7.78
#